data_AF-A0A443Q3Y3-F1
#
_entry.id   AF-A0A443Q3Y3-F1
#
_cell.length_a   1.000
_cell.length_b   1.000
_cell.length_c   1.000
_cell.angle_alpha   90.00
_cell.angle_beta   90.00
_cell.angle_gamma   90.00
#
_symmetry.space_group_name_H-M   'P 1'
#
loop_
_entity.id
_entity.type
_entity.pdbx_description
1 polymer ?
#
loop_
_entity_poly.entity_id
_entity_poly.type
_entity_poly.pdbx_seq_one_letter_code
_entity_poly.pdbx_strand_id
1 'polypeptide(L)'
;MGHPDYDWDTTPLLQIWREKHDSSGNACSILESYEPGESISILEEALSNNKVNYNGEDMLFPFSLEILKWADETRKIFSSAEVPPTVKFYNIYGVNNSTPHSFCYGCEQQPVSDLQQLLSLEAKYIYVDSDGTVPVESAKVCHLLSIFSFDYPPFLDADWLLAEARVGVPGDHRGIVCDPHVFRLLKHWLKAGEPDPFYNPLNDYVILPTAFDIETHRDRGLTVNALNEDWEIISGDADEQGKAAAAKQTALVGSVSVAHVKKDQPHAETHAAIVVHPQSEGKQHVELRAVSVTTSG
;
A
#
# COMPACT_ATOMS: atom_id res chain seq x y z
N MET A 1 -9.60 -3.83 11.42
CA MET A 1 -10.32 -2.74 10.72
C MET A 1 -9.38 -1.53 10.68
N GLY A 2 -9.53 -0.66 9.69
CA GLY A 2 -8.61 0.48 9.51
C GLY A 2 -8.61 1.47 10.68
N HIS A 3 -7.57 2.28 10.75
CA HIS A 3 -7.53 3.48 11.59
C HIS A 3 -8.67 4.43 11.15
N PRO A 4 -9.61 4.81 12.03
CA PRO A 4 -10.80 5.56 11.64
C PRO A 4 -10.51 7.02 11.31
N ASP A 5 -9.47 7.62 11.92
CA ASP A 5 -9.07 9.01 11.70
C ASP A 5 -7.90 9.12 10.69
N TYR A 6 -7.72 8.13 9.81
CA TYR A 6 -6.70 8.15 8.76
C TYR A 6 -7.39 8.27 7.41
N ASP A 7 -6.82 9.11 6.53
CA ASP A 7 -7.34 9.40 5.21
C ASP A 7 -6.89 8.30 4.24
N TRP A 8 -7.74 7.28 4.07
CA TRP A 8 -7.43 6.13 3.22
C TRP A 8 -7.68 6.44 1.74
N ASP A 9 -6.72 6.15 0.86
CA ASP A 9 -6.91 6.09 -0.61
C ASP A 9 -8.13 5.24 -0.98
N THR A 10 -8.41 4.21 -0.18
CA THR A 10 -9.64 3.43 -0.22
C THR A 10 -10.01 3.04 1.21
N THR A 11 -11.09 3.57 1.77
CA THR A 11 -11.55 3.22 3.13
C THR A 11 -11.85 1.72 3.25
N PRO A 12 -11.33 0.99 4.26
CA PRO A 12 -11.68 -0.40 4.51
C PRO A 12 -13.09 -0.52 5.07
N LEU A 13 -13.93 -1.35 4.43
CA LEU A 13 -15.35 -1.48 4.73
C LEU A 13 -15.73 -2.89 5.22
N LEU A 14 -16.62 -2.94 6.22
CA LEU A 14 -17.48 -4.10 6.45
C LEU A 14 -18.73 -3.94 5.58
N GLN A 15 -19.01 -4.91 4.72
CA GLN A 15 -20.19 -4.91 3.87
C GLN A 15 -21.08 -6.12 4.19
N ILE A 16 -22.39 -5.94 4.15
CA ILE A 16 -23.36 -7.01 4.41
C ILE A 16 -24.54 -6.87 3.46
N TRP A 17 -24.83 -7.93 2.71
CA TRP A 17 -26.13 -8.06 2.05
C TRP A 17 -27.19 -8.34 3.11
N ARG A 18 -28.08 -7.40 3.37
CA ARG A 18 -29.12 -7.48 4.42
C ARG A 18 -30.49 -7.73 3.81
N GLU A 19 -31.27 -8.55 4.48
CA GLU A 19 -32.68 -8.78 4.13
C GLU A 19 -33.52 -7.66 4.76
N LYS A 20 -34.28 -6.94 3.92
CA LYS A 20 -35.20 -5.89 4.34
C LYS A 20 -36.57 -6.11 3.71
N HIS A 21 -37.62 -5.61 4.36
CA HIS A 21 -38.95 -5.58 3.75
C HIS A 21 -39.22 -4.20 3.15
N ASP A 22 -39.75 -4.17 1.92
CA ASP A 22 -40.24 -2.94 1.30
C ASP A 22 -41.53 -2.43 1.99
N SER A 23 -42.02 -1.26 1.58
CA SER A 23 -43.28 -0.69 2.10
C SER A 23 -44.53 -1.51 1.79
N SER A 24 -44.41 -2.56 0.99
CA SER A 24 -45.46 -3.52 0.62
C SER A 24 -45.34 -4.85 1.38
N GLY A 25 -44.26 -5.04 2.17
CA GLY A 25 -43.93 -6.26 2.88
C GLY A 25 -43.09 -7.29 2.09
N ASN A 26 -42.71 -7.01 0.84
CA ASN A 26 -41.88 -7.93 0.05
C ASN A 26 -40.43 -7.89 0.57
N ALA A 27 -39.79 -9.05 0.70
CA ALA A 27 -38.37 -9.13 1.01
C ALA A 27 -37.53 -8.61 -0.19
N CYS A 28 -36.53 -7.78 0.10
CA CYS A 28 -35.53 -7.30 -0.82
C CYS A 28 -34.13 -7.36 -0.18
N SER A 29 -33.12 -7.57 -1.02
CA SER A 29 -31.72 -7.64 -0.60
C SER A 29 -31.05 -6.29 -0.85
N ILE A 30 -30.43 -5.71 0.18
CA ILE A 30 -29.72 -4.42 0.08
C ILE A 30 -28.29 -4.61 0.59
N LEU A 31 -27.30 -4.12 -0.17
CA LEU A 31 -25.92 -4.09 0.29
C LEU A 31 -25.72 -2.88 1.22
N GLU A 32 -25.50 -3.15 2.49
CA GLU A 32 -25.08 -2.17 3.49
C GLU A 32 -23.55 -2.16 3.57
N SER A 33 -22.97 -0.98 3.77
CA SER A 33 -21.52 -0.78 3.90
C SER A 33 -21.28 0.10 5.11
N TYR A 34 -20.29 -0.30 5.91
CA TYR A 34 -19.98 0.28 7.21
C TYR A 34 -18.49 0.61 7.28
N GLU A 35 -18.17 1.83 7.68
CA GLU A 35 -16.80 2.28 7.91
C GLU A 35 -16.22 1.69 9.21
N PRO A 36 -14.89 1.80 9.45
CA PRO A 36 -14.23 1.21 10.62
C PRO A 36 -14.80 1.65 11.98
N GLY A 37 -15.41 2.83 12.07
CA GLY A 37 -16.10 3.29 13.28
C GLY A 37 -17.50 2.69 13.44
N GLU A 38 -18.29 2.65 12.36
CA GLU A 38 -19.69 2.18 12.38
C GLU A 38 -19.79 0.67 12.61
N SER A 39 -18.89 -0.08 11.97
CA SER A 39 -18.79 -1.53 12.02
C SER A 39 -18.56 -2.10 13.43
N ILE A 40 -18.10 -1.30 14.39
CA ILE A 40 -18.03 -1.69 15.81
C ILE A 40 -19.40 -2.13 16.34
N SER A 41 -20.46 -1.34 16.05
CA SER A 41 -21.83 -1.64 16.52
C SER A 41 -22.37 -2.94 15.92
N ILE A 42 -22.03 -3.20 14.65
CA ILE A 42 -22.42 -4.41 13.91
C ILE A 42 -21.72 -5.65 14.47
N LEU A 43 -20.44 -5.54 14.82
CA LEU A 43 -19.68 -6.61 15.47
C LEU A 43 -20.18 -6.89 16.90
N GLU A 44 -20.55 -5.85 17.65
CA GLU A 44 -21.16 -5.99 18.98
C GLU A 44 -22.49 -6.77 18.93
N GLU A 45 -23.39 -6.42 18.01
CA GLU A 45 -24.66 -7.14 17.82
C GLU A 45 -24.42 -8.58 17.35
N ALA A 46 -23.56 -8.78 16.34
CA ALA A 46 -23.26 -10.11 15.78
C ALA A 46 -22.65 -11.08 16.81
N LEU A 47 -21.80 -10.56 17.71
CA LEU A 47 -21.13 -11.36 18.76
C LEU A 47 -21.91 -11.40 20.09
N SER A 48 -23.04 -10.71 20.21
CA SER A 48 -23.79 -10.56 21.47
C SER A 48 -24.13 -11.88 22.17
N ASN A 49 -24.47 -12.93 21.39
CA ASN A 49 -24.77 -14.28 21.88
C ASN A 49 -23.68 -15.31 21.54
N ASN A 50 -22.48 -14.87 21.16
CA ASN A 50 -21.36 -15.77 20.83
C ASN A 50 -21.00 -16.64 22.04
N LYS A 51 -20.90 -17.95 21.84
CA LYS A 51 -20.67 -18.95 22.89
C LYS A 51 -19.69 -20.00 22.45
N VAL A 52 -18.84 -20.43 23.38
CA VAL A 52 -17.96 -21.58 23.23
C VAL A 52 -18.30 -22.58 24.32
N ASN A 53 -18.62 -23.82 23.95
CA ASN A 53 -18.79 -24.89 24.92
C ASN A 53 -17.41 -25.38 25.38
N TYR A 54 -17.14 -25.29 26.68
CA TYR A 54 -15.91 -25.74 27.31
C TYR A 54 -16.24 -26.65 28.51
N ASN A 55 -15.74 -27.88 28.49
CA ASN A 55 -16.04 -28.92 29.49
C ASN A 55 -17.54 -29.18 29.73
N GLY A 56 -18.40 -28.91 28.74
CA GLY A 56 -19.86 -29.06 28.87
C GLY A 56 -20.60 -27.82 29.37
N GLU A 57 -19.89 -26.75 29.75
CA GLU A 57 -20.48 -25.46 30.10
C GLU A 57 -20.39 -24.49 28.90
N ASP A 58 -21.47 -23.76 28.63
CA ASP A 58 -21.49 -22.72 27.60
C ASP A 58 -20.91 -21.42 28.15
N MET A 59 -19.71 -21.06 27.71
CA MET A 59 -19.07 -19.80 28.07
C MET A 59 -19.41 -18.72 27.01
N LEU A 60 -19.99 -17.61 27.44
CA LEU A 60 -20.20 -16.44 26.59
C LEU A 60 -18.85 -15.80 26.21
N PHE A 61 -18.70 -15.48 24.93
CA PHE A 61 -17.49 -14.84 24.39
C PHE A 61 -17.87 -13.63 23.50
N PRO A 62 -18.55 -12.61 24.06
CA PRO A 62 -19.03 -11.46 23.31
C PRO A 62 -17.88 -10.54 22.88
N PHE A 63 -18.20 -9.55 22.03
CA PHE A 63 -17.24 -8.54 21.62
C PHE A 63 -16.71 -7.75 22.83
N SER A 64 -15.39 -7.74 23.04
CA SER A 64 -14.79 -7.08 24.20
C SER A 64 -14.57 -5.59 23.96
N LEU A 65 -15.55 -4.79 24.41
CA LEU A 65 -15.46 -3.33 24.39
C LEU A 65 -14.28 -2.79 25.24
N GLU A 66 -13.85 -3.51 26.28
CA GLU A 66 -12.67 -3.14 27.08
C GLU A 66 -11.37 -3.28 26.28
N ILE A 67 -11.19 -4.38 25.54
CA ILE A 67 -10.03 -4.57 24.66
C ILE A 67 -10.06 -3.56 23.52
N LEU A 68 -11.22 -3.29 22.92
CA LEU A 68 -11.36 -2.25 21.90
C LEU A 68 -10.99 -0.87 22.46
N LYS A 69 -11.41 -0.54 23.67
CA LYS A 69 -11.04 0.71 24.34
C LYS A 69 -9.54 0.81 24.57
N TRP A 70 -8.88 -0.25 25.06
CA TRP A 70 -7.41 -0.25 25.20
C TRP A 70 -6.69 -0.13 23.86
N ALA A 71 -7.22 -0.71 22.79
CA ALA A 71 -6.69 -0.55 21.43
C ALA A 71 -6.83 0.89 20.92
N ASP A 72 -7.96 1.54 21.18
CA ASP A 72 -8.21 2.97 20.89
C ASP A 72 -7.31 3.91 21.70
N GLU A 73 -7.13 3.66 22.99
CA GLU A 73 -6.18 4.40 23.85
C GLU A 73 -4.73 4.22 23.37
N THR A 74 -4.35 3.00 23.00
CA THR A 74 -3.04 2.68 22.42
C THR A 74 -2.83 3.37 21.07
N ARG A 75 -3.84 3.38 20.19
CA ARG A 75 -3.84 4.11 18.91
C ARG A 75 -3.57 5.59 19.12
N LYS A 76 -4.25 6.22 20.10
CA LYS A 76 -4.10 7.64 20.44
C LYS A 76 -2.70 7.99 20.96
N ILE A 77 -2.02 7.06 21.62
CA ILE A 77 -0.61 7.23 22.01
C ILE A 77 0.28 7.19 20.76
N PHE A 78 0.12 6.18 19.90
CA PHE A 78 0.88 6.08 18.65
C PHE A 78 0.63 7.26 17.69
N SER A 79 -0.59 7.80 17.62
CA SER A 79 -0.94 9.00 16.85
C SER A 79 -0.42 10.31 17.46
N SER A 80 0.62 10.24 18.29
CA SER A 80 1.39 11.36 18.83
C SER A 80 2.89 11.04 18.97
N ALA A 81 3.32 9.87 18.49
CA ALA A 81 4.69 9.38 18.67
C ALA A 81 5.60 9.81 17.52
N GLU A 82 6.54 10.70 17.79
CA GLU A 82 7.55 11.17 16.82
C GLU A 82 8.84 10.34 16.92
N VAL A 83 9.54 10.15 15.79
CA VAL A 83 10.95 9.71 15.83
C VAL A 83 11.82 10.90 16.28
N PRO A 84 12.70 10.72 17.29
CA PRO A 84 13.60 11.78 17.71
C PRO A 84 14.50 12.26 16.55
N PRO A 85 14.70 13.57 16.34
CA PRO A 85 15.51 14.10 15.22
C PRO A 85 16.98 13.65 15.18
N THR A 86 17.46 12.98 16.23
CA THR A 86 18.80 12.38 16.32
C THR A 86 18.86 10.95 15.80
N VAL A 87 17.73 10.33 15.47
CA VAL A 87 17.60 8.95 15.00
C VAL A 87 17.17 8.97 13.53
N LYS A 88 17.92 8.25 12.69
CA LYS A 88 17.53 8.02 11.29
C LYS A 88 16.50 6.90 11.21
N PHE A 89 15.34 7.17 10.63
CA PHE A 89 14.33 6.16 10.34
C PHE A 89 14.50 5.62 8.92
N TYR A 90 14.31 4.32 8.74
CA TYR A 90 14.35 3.63 7.45
C TYR A 90 13.19 2.65 7.39
N ASN A 91 12.47 2.60 6.26
CA ASN A 91 11.30 1.73 6.10
C ASN A 91 11.56 0.66 5.03
N ILE A 92 11.30 -0.61 5.37
CA ILE A 92 11.20 -1.72 4.43
C ILE A 92 9.82 -2.32 4.62
N TYR A 93 9.02 -2.33 3.57
CA TYR A 93 7.66 -2.86 3.56
C TYR A 93 7.49 -3.84 2.40
N GLY A 94 6.55 -4.78 2.50
CA GLY A 94 6.29 -5.72 1.41
C GLY A 94 5.29 -5.20 0.38
N VAL A 95 5.44 -5.68 -0.84
CA VAL A 95 4.61 -5.35 -2.02
C VAL A 95 4.34 -6.61 -2.84
N ASN A 96 3.50 -6.49 -3.87
CA ASN A 96 3.18 -7.51 -4.87
C ASN A 96 2.54 -8.79 -4.29
N ASN A 97 1.80 -8.66 -3.20
CA ASN A 97 0.96 -9.71 -2.62
C ASN A 97 -0.42 -9.14 -2.23
N SER A 98 -1.42 -10.00 -2.07
CA SER A 98 -2.82 -9.59 -1.86
C SER A 98 -3.23 -9.66 -0.39
N THR A 99 -3.54 -8.51 0.23
CA THR A 99 -4.05 -8.45 1.63
C THR A 99 -5.55 -8.23 1.65
N PRO A 100 -6.32 -9.00 2.45
CA PRO A 100 -7.71 -8.70 2.75
C PRO A 100 -7.87 -7.30 3.35
N HIS A 101 -8.64 -6.45 2.67
CA HIS A 101 -8.79 -5.04 3.02
C HIS A 101 -10.22 -4.71 3.48
N SER A 102 -11.20 -5.02 2.63
CA SER A 102 -12.64 -4.92 2.94
C SER A 102 -13.26 -6.32 2.87
N PHE A 103 -14.35 -6.54 3.59
CA PHE A 103 -14.98 -7.86 3.70
C PHE A 103 -16.50 -7.76 3.58
N CYS A 104 -17.09 -8.68 2.81
CA CYS A 104 -18.51 -8.69 2.43
C CYS A 104 -19.16 -10.01 2.82
N TYR A 105 -20.25 -9.95 3.59
CA TYR A 105 -21.04 -11.12 4.00
C TYR A 105 -22.35 -11.25 3.21
N GLY A 106 -22.72 -12.50 2.91
CA GLY A 106 -23.92 -12.84 2.13
C GLY A 106 -23.81 -12.55 0.63
N CYS A 107 -24.94 -12.61 -0.07
CA CYS A 107 -25.10 -12.09 -1.43
C CYS A 107 -26.56 -11.69 -1.68
N GLU A 108 -26.84 -11.06 -2.82
CA GLU A 108 -28.20 -10.68 -3.23
C GLU A 108 -29.20 -11.86 -3.17
N GLN A 109 -28.77 -13.08 -3.48
CA GLN A 109 -29.59 -14.30 -3.46
C GLN A 109 -29.66 -14.98 -2.09
N GLN A 110 -28.76 -14.63 -1.16
CA GLN A 110 -28.66 -15.16 0.20
C GLN A 110 -28.29 -14.01 1.16
N PRO A 111 -29.23 -13.10 1.42
CA PRO A 111 -29.02 -11.99 2.34
C PRO A 111 -29.02 -12.45 3.80
N VAL A 112 -28.36 -11.68 4.65
CA VAL A 112 -28.26 -11.87 6.10
C VAL A 112 -29.46 -11.23 6.78
N SER A 113 -30.33 -12.04 7.37
CA SER A 113 -31.49 -11.57 8.13
C SER A 113 -31.14 -11.23 9.59
N ASP A 114 -30.39 -12.08 10.28
CA ASP A 114 -29.89 -11.86 11.65
C ASP A 114 -28.36 -11.70 11.64
N LEU A 115 -27.83 -10.65 12.29
CA LEU A 115 -26.38 -10.40 12.35
C LEU A 115 -25.61 -11.50 13.10
N GLN A 116 -26.26 -12.28 13.96
CA GLN A 116 -25.62 -13.45 14.59
C GLN A 116 -25.26 -14.54 13.56
N GLN A 117 -25.88 -14.56 12.38
CA GLN A 117 -25.52 -15.48 11.30
C GLN A 117 -24.11 -15.22 10.75
N LEU A 118 -23.57 -13.99 10.89
CA LEU A 118 -22.23 -13.63 10.43
C LEU A 118 -21.15 -14.57 10.99
N LEU A 119 -21.32 -15.09 12.21
CA LEU A 119 -20.40 -16.04 12.85
C LEU A 119 -20.30 -17.40 12.13
N SER A 120 -21.28 -17.71 11.27
CA SER A 120 -21.38 -18.96 10.51
C SER A 120 -21.19 -18.78 8.99
N LEU A 121 -21.05 -17.54 8.52
CA LEU A 121 -20.95 -17.21 7.10
C LEU A 121 -19.49 -17.00 6.69
N GLU A 122 -19.14 -17.46 5.50
CA GLU A 122 -17.85 -17.17 4.88
C GLU A 122 -17.85 -15.75 4.31
N ALA A 123 -16.88 -14.92 4.72
CA ALA A 123 -16.69 -13.58 4.18
C ALA A 123 -16.03 -13.63 2.79
N LYS A 124 -16.52 -12.80 1.88
CA LYS A 124 -15.81 -12.49 0.62
C LYS A 124 -14.90 -11.30 0.85
N TYR A 125 -13.62 -11.45 0.54
CA TYR A 125 -12.62 -10.40 0.74
C TYR A 125 -12.36 -9.61 -0.53
N ILE A 126 -12.22 -8.29 -0.38
CA ILE A 126 -11.66 -7.39 -1.39
C ILE A 126 -10.20 -7.16 -0.99
N TYR A 127 -9.30 -7.26 -1.96
CA TYR A 127 -7.85 -7.27 -1.74
C TYR A 127 -7.16 -6.03 -2.29
N VAL A 128 -6.07 -5.61 -1.63
CA VAL A 128 -5.17 -4.54 -2.08
C VAL A 128 -3.71 -5.01 -2.10
N ASP A 129 -2.84 -4.26 -2.79
CA ASP A 129 -1.40 -4.54 -2.85
C ASP A 129 -0.73 -4.35 -1.47
N SER A 130 0.21 -5.24 -1.15
CA SER A 130 0.64 -5.50 0.23
C SER A 130 1.72 -6.58 0.34
N ASP A 131 2.02 -6.99 1.58
CA ASP A 131 2.76 -8.20 1.92
C ASP A 131 1.86 -9.44 2.23
N GLY A 132 0.56 -9.36 1.96
CA GLY A 132 -0.41 -10.40 2.32
C GLY A 132 -0.87 -10.39 3.79
N THR A 133 -0.46 -9.41 4.61
CA THR A 133 -0.99 -9.14 5.96
C THR A 133 -1.24 -7.65 6.21
N VAL A 134 -0.36 -6.77 5.73
CA VAL A 134 -0.40 -5.30 5.93
C VAL A 134 -0.49 -4.60 4.58
N PRO A 135 -1.54 -3.80 4.30
CA PRO A 135 -1.65 -3.01 3.07
C PRO A 135 -0.43 -2.10 2.83
N VAL A 136 0.01 -1.94 1.57
CA VAL A 136 1.12 -1.03 1.22
C VAL A 136 0.90 0.37 1.77
N GLU A 137 -0.33 0.87 1.66
CA GLU A 137 -0.72 2.15 2.23
C GLU A 137 -0.40 2.19 3.73
N SER A 138 -1.02 1.31 4.53
CA SER A 138 -0.77 1.18 5.98
C SER A 138 0.71 0.98 6.35
N ALA A 139 1.51 0.36 5.49
CA ALA A 139 2.94 0.15 5.72
C ALA A 139 3.80 1.39 5.37
N LYS A 140 3.28 2.28 4.52
CA LYS A 140 3.83 3.63 4.31
C LYS A 140 3.37 4.60 5.41
N VAL A 141 2.14 4.44 5.95
CA VAL A 141 1.47 5.40 6.85
C VAL A 141 2.29 5.89 8.00
N CYS A 142 2.08 7.19 8.22
CA CYS A 142 2.75 8.09 9.11
C CYS A 142 1.92 9.44 9.14
N HIS A 143 2.29 10.51 9.87
CA HIS A 143 1.82 11.90 9.67
C HIS A 143 2.88 12.97 9.97
N LEU A 144 3.40 13.64 8.93
CA LEU A 144 4.57 14.53 9.00
C LEU A 144 4.18 15.80 9.77
N LEU A 145 4.59 15.93 11.03
CA LEU A 145 4.17 17.09 11.82
C LEU A 145 4.89 18.36 11.35
N SER A 146 4.14 19.21 10.63
CA SER A 146 4.54 20.53 10.16
C SER A 146 4.56 21.57 11.30
N ILE A 147 5.50 21.45 12.24
CA ILE A 147 5.65 22.41 13.34
C ILE A 147 6.28 23.75 12.87
N PHE A 148 6.68 23.87 11.59
CA PHE A 148 7.25 25.10 11.01
C PHE A 148 6.74 25.45 9.60
N SER A 149 5.50 25.95 9.50
CA SER A 149 5.13 27.09 8.62
C SER A 149 3.66 27.46 8.80
N PHE A 150 3.39 28.73 9.15
CA PHE A 150 2.03 29.23 9.36
C PHE A 150 1.36 29.75 8.06
N ASP A 151 1.98 29.53 6.89
CA ASP A 151 1.66 30.18 5.62
C ASP A 151 1.64 29.24 4.38
N TYR A 152 1.60 27.90 4.54
CA TYR A 152 1.50 26.94 3.42
C TYR A 152 0.37 25.91 3.62
N PRO A 153 -0.31 25.45 2.54
CA PRO A 153 -1.52 24.63 2.65
C PRO A 153 -1.24 23.16 3.05
N PRO A 154 -2.18 22.50 3.74
CA PRO A 154 -1.93 21.24 4.45
C PRO A 154 -2.28 20.00 3.60
N PHE A 155 -1.64 19.82 2.44
CA PHE A 155 -1.83 18.63 1.61
C PHE A 155 -0.47 18.12 1.11
N LEU A 156 0.15 17.28 1.95
CA LEU A 156 1.33 16.47 1.68
C LEU A 156 1.01 15.10 2.30
N ASP A 157 1.24 14.03 1.56
CA ASP A 157 1.02 12.67 2.02
C ASP A 157 1.79 12.43 3.34
N ALA A 158 1.13 11.77 4.27
CA ALA A 158 1.44 11.87 5.69
C ALA A 158 2.71 11.04 6.08
N ASP A 159 3.80 11.69 6.57
CA ASP A 159 5.14 11.11 6.96
C ASP A 159 5.74 11.46 8.38
N TRP A 160 5.06 11.20 9.51
CA TRP A 160 5.60 10.37 10.61
C TRP A 160 6.99 10.67 11.13
N LEU A 161 7.84 9.76 10.68
CA LEU A 161 9.08 9.36 11.28
C LEU A 161 10.23 9.86 10.37
N LEU A 162 9.88 10.59 9.30
CA LEU A 162 10.71 11.08 8.20
C LEU A 162 11.74 10.03 7.76
N ALA A 163 11.29 9.11 6.91
CA ALA A 163 12.13 8.02 6.43
C ALA A 163 13.26 8.54 5.53
N GLU A 164 14.49 8.24 5.90
CA GLU A 164 15.70 8.50 5.11
C GLU A 164 15.75 7.67 3.82
N ALA A 165 15.03 6.54 3.82
CA ALA A 165 14.66 5.78 2.64
C ALA A 165 13.44 4.90 2.95
N ARG A 166 12.64 4.60 1.92
CA ARG A 166 11.60 3.57 1.94
C ARG A 166 11.82 2.63 0.76
N VAL A 167 11.72 1.32 0.97
CA VAL A 167 11.86 0.31 -0.11
C VAL A 167 10.73 -0.71 0.00
N GLY A 168 9.99 -0.88 -1.09
CA GLY A 168 9.03 -1.96 -1.27
C GLY A 168 9.74 -3.23 -1.74
N VAL A 169 9.61 -4.33 -1.01
CA VAL A 169 10.23 -5.62 -1.32
C VAL A 169 9.14 -6.64 -1.69
N PRO A 170 9.17 -7.22 -2.91
CA PRO A 170 8.18 -8.23 -3.30
C PRO A 170 8.24 -9.46 -2.39
N GLY A 171 7.16 -9.79 -1.69
CA GLY A 171 7.14 -10.97 -0.82
C GLY A 171 6.00 -10.98 0.20
N ASP A 172 5.80 -12.14 0.84
CA ASP A 172 4.89 -12.23 1.97
C ASP A 172 5.48 -11.60 3.25
N HIS A 173 4.62 -11.23 4.20
CA HIS A 173 4.96 -10.57 5.47
C HIS A 173 6.14 -11.20 6.24
N ARG A 174 6.32 -12.53 6.13
CA ARG A 174 7.45 -13.25 6.74
C ARG A 174 8.60 -13.45 5.75
N GLY A 175 8.27 -13.64 4.47
CA GLY A 175 9.20 -13.76 3.36
C GLY A 175 10.16 -12.58 3.21
N ILE A 176 9.71 -11.35 3.48
CA ILE A 176 10.55 -10.13 3.43
C ILE A 176 11.84 -10.31 4.27
N VAL A 177 11.74 -10.85 5.48
CA VAL A 177 12.89 -11.05 6.40
C VAL A 177 13.87 -12.12 5.87
N CYS A 178 13.41 -12.98 4.96
CA CYS A 178 14.22 -14.00 4.31
C CYS A 178 14.81 -13.54 2.96
N ASP A 179 14.40 -12.39 2.42
CA ASP A 179 14.87 -11.91 1.11
C ASP A 179 16.34 -11.44 1.18
N PRO A 180 17.25 -12.02 0.36
CA PRO A 180 18.65 -11.56 0.30
C PRO A 180 18.81 -10.06 -0.01
N HIS A 181 17.87 -9.44 -0.73
CA HIS A 181 17.85 -8.00 -1.02
C HIS A 181 17.72 -7.18 0.27
N VAL A 182 16.86 -7.58 1.23
CA VAL A 182 16.72 -6.90 2.52
C VAL A 182 18.05 -6.90 3.28
N PHE A 183 18.80 -8.00 3.26
CA PHE A 183 20.14 -8.03 3.86
C PHE A 183 21.15 -7.11 3.14
N ARG A 184 21.02 -6.88 1.83
CA ARG A 184 21.86 -5.89 1.11
C ARG A 184 21.51 -4.46 1.51
N LEU A 185 20.21 -4.12 1.56
CA LEU A 185 19.71 -2.82 2.02
C LEU A 185 20.22 -2.51 3.44
N LEU A 186 20.06 -3.47 4.37
CA LEU A 186 20.50 -3.34 5.75
C LEU A 186 22.03 -3.16 5.86
N LYS A 187 22.83 -3.94 5.13
CA LYS A 187 24.30 -3.73 5.09
C LYS A 187 24.67 -2.33 4.59
N HIS A 188 23.99 -1.86 3.53
CA HIS A 188 24.25 -0.56 2.94
C HIS A 188 23.93 0.58 3.92
N TRP A 189 22.71 0.61 4.47
CA TRP A 189 22.29 1.66 5.41
C TRP A 189 23.09 1.64 6.72
N LEU A 190 23.43 0.47 7.25
CA LEU A 190 24.27 0.32 8.45
C LEU A 190 25.78 0.51 8.18
N LYS A 191 26.21 0.59 6.91
CA LYS A 191 27.63 0.60 6.49
C LYS A 191 28.41 -0.59 7.06
N ALA A 192 27.77 -1.76 7.07
CA ALA A 192 28.26 -2.95 7.77
C ALA A 192 29.17 -3.81 6.89
N GLY A 193 30.48 -3.66 7.08
CA GLY A 193 31.51 -4.40 6.34
C GLY A 193 31.86 -3.78 4.99
N GLU A 194 32.41 -4.59 4.09
CA GLU A 194 32.69 -4.17 2.72
C GLU A 194 31.40 -3.92 1.92
N PRO A 195 31.38 -2.97 0.97
CA PRO A 195 30.23 -2.73 0.10
C PRO A 195 29.77 -4.02 -0.60
N ASP A 196 28.48 -4.33 -0.52
CA ASP A 196 27.94 -5.53 -1.16
C ASP A 196 28.01 -5.37 -2.70
N PRO A 197 28.73 -6.24 -3.43
CA PRO A 197 28.94 -6.07 -4.87
C PRO A 197 27.66 -6.30 -5.70
N PHE A 198 26.58 -6.76 -5.07
CA PHE A 198 25.27 -6.94 -5.68
C PHE A 198 24.25 -5.88 -5.27
N TYR A 199 24.65 -4.88 -4.47
CA TYR A 199 23.80 -3.71 -4.19
C TYR A 199 23.81 -2.76 -5.39
N ASN A 200 22.64 -2.42 -5.90
CA ASN A 200 22.47 -1.51 -7.03
C ASN A 200 21.53 -0.35 -6.66
N PRO A 201 22.03 0.86 -6.41
CA PRO A 201 21.20 2.02 -6.04
C PRO A 201 20.25 2.51 -7.15
N LEU A 202 20.20 1.87 -8.33
CA LEU A 202 19.21 2.14 -9.38
C LEU A 202 18.04 1.15 -9.38
N ASN A 203 18.22 -0.03 -8.77
CA ASN A 203 17.17 -1.06 -8.66
C ASN A 203 16.67 -1.17 -7.20
N ASP A 204 17.57 -0.95 -6.25
CA ASP A 204 17.36 -1.13 -4.81
C ASP A 204 16.86 0.18 -4.14
N TYR A 205 16.89 1.31 -4.88
CA TYR A 205 16.22 2.57 -4.54
C TYR A 205 15.21 2.91 -5.65
N VAL A 206 13.95 2.50 -5.45
CA VAL A 206 12.83 2.97 -6.29
C VAL A 206 11.61 3.25 -5.40
N ILE A 207 11.36 4.53 -5.15
CA ILE A 207 10.01 5.06 -4.96
C ILE A 207 9.76 5.90 -6.21
N LEU A 208 8.85 5.46 -7.09
CA LEU A 208 8.32 6.37 -8.10
C LEU A 208 7.32 7.29 -7.42
N PRO A 209 7.37 8.61 -7.65
CA PRO A 209 6.27 9.50 -7.32
C PRO A 209 4.98 8.94 -7.93
N THR A 210 3.93 8.86 -7.13
CA THR A 210 2.59 8.50 -7.57
C THR A 210 2.05 9.55 -8.56
N ALA A 211 0.94 9.23 -9.24
CA ALA A 211 0.26 10.23 -10.07
C ALA A 211 -0.15 11.48 -9.25
N PHE A 212 -0.49 11.28 -7.97
CA PHE A 212 -0.84 12.35 -7.03
C PHE A 212 0.38 13.20 -6.62
N ASP A 213 1.54 12.60 -6.38
CA ASP A 213 2.80 13.34 -6.13
C ASP A 213 3.11 14.27 -7.32
N ILE A 214 2.98 13.76 -8.55
CA ILE A 214 3.25 14.50 -9.79
C ILE A 214 2.29 15.69 -9.97
N GLU A 215 0.99 15.49 -9.72
CA GLU A 215 -0.03 16.55 -9.75
C GLU A 215 0.25 17.61 -8.66
N THR A 216 0.55 17.16 -7.44
CA THR A 216 0.83 18.01 -6.27
C THR A 216 2.10 18.86 -6.46
N HIS A 217 3.13 18.35 -7.16
CA HIS A 217 4.31 19.15 -7.51
C HIS A 217 4.00 20.23 -8.56
N ARG A 218 3.11 19.97 -9.51
CA ARG A 218 2.62 20.97 -10.48
C ARG A 218 1.86 22.09 -9.78
N ASP A 219 0.99 21.76 -8.83
CA ASP A 219 0.20 22.73 -8.06
C ASP A 219 1.05 23.61 -7.12
N ARG A 220 2.25 23.18 -6.78
CA ARG A 220 3.24 23.97 -6.01
C ARG A 220 4.10 24.91 -6.87
N GLY A 221 3.83 25.00 -8.18
CA GLY A 221 4.56 25.87 -9.10
C GLY A 221 5.95 25.35 -9.50
N LEU A 222 6.32 24.12 -9.11
CA LEU A 222 7.51 23.47 -9.67
C LEU A 222 7.20 23.02 -11.09
N THR A 223 8.16 23.21 -11.99
CA THR A 223 8.01 22.77 -13.38
C THR A 223 8.32 21.28 -13.45
N VAL A 224 7.27 20.46 -13.43
CA VAL A 224 7.38 19.01 -13.65
C VAL A 224 7.24 18.72 -15.13
N ASN A 225 8.34 18.36 -15.79
CA ASN A 225 8.30 17.85 -17.16
C ASN A 225 8.32 16.32 -17.10
N ALA A 226 7.15 15.72 -17.31
CA ALA A 226 6.98 14.28 -17.50
C ALA A 226 6.95 13.94 -18.99
N LEU A 227 7.74 12.95 -19.38
CA LEU A 227 7.80 12.35 -20.71
C LEU A 227 7.49 10.86 -20.57
N ASN A 228 6.33 10.44 -21.04
CA ASN A 228 5.99 9.04 -21.24
C ASN A 228 6.01 8.76 -22.74
N GLU A 229 6.88 7.85 -23.17
CA GLU A 229 6.96 7.41 -24.56
C GLU A 229 6.97 5.89 -24.65
N ASP A 230 5.99 5.35 -25.38
CA ASP A 230 5.85 3.93 -25.66
C ASP A 230 6.43 3.60 -27.04
N TRP A 231 7.41 2.70 -27.07
CA TRP A 231 8.08 2.28 -28.30
C TRP A 231 7.80 0.80 -28.58
N GLU A 232 7.27 0.50 -29.78
CA GLU A 232 7.25 -0.86 -30.34
C GLU A 232 8.50 -1.07 -31.21
N ILE A 233 9.47 -1.84 -30.71
CA ILE A 233 10.61 -2.27 -31.50
C ILE A 233 10.23 -3.57 -32.23
N ILE A 234 9.96 -3.44 -33.54
CA ILE A 234 9.76 -4.58 -34.43
C ILE A 234 11.13 -5.13 -34.81
N SER A 235 11.53 -6.27 -34.25
CA SER A 235 12.74 -6.96 -34.70
C SER A 235 12.49 -7.57 -36.08
N GLY A 236 13.21 -7.10 -37.10
CA GLY A 236 13.20 -7.73 -38.43
C GLY A 236 13.71 -9.18 -38.37
N ASP A 237 13.25 -10.01 -39.30
CA ASP A 237 13.42 -11.47 -39.30
C ASP A 237 14.83 -11.93 -38.91
N ALA A 238 14.95 -12.45 -37.68
CA ALA A 238 16.15 -13.09 -37.17
C ALA A 238 15.92 -14.60 -37.08
N ASP A 239 16.93 -15.38 -37.53
CA ASP A 239 16.81 -16.81 -37.81
C ASP A 239 16.25 -17.68 -36.66
N GLU A 240 15.57 -18.75 -37.06
CA GLU A 240 14.83 -19.72 -36.21
C GLU A 240 15.61 -20.35 -35.03
N GLN A 241 16.94 -20.18 -34.94
CA GLN A 241 17.74 -20.69 -33.81
C GLN A 241 17.56 -19.89 -32.50
N GLY A 242 17.03 -18.65 -32.51
CA GLY A 242 16.94 -17.81 -31.30
C GLY A 242 15.73 -18.04 -30.38
N LYS A 243 14.63 -18.59 -30.91
CA LYS A 243 13.29 -18.53 -30.26
C LYS A 243 13.16 -19.28 -28.93
N ALA A 244 14.05 -20.24 -28.65
CA ALA A 244 13.99 -21.03 -27.40
C ALA A 244 14.52 -20.29 -26.15
N ALA A 245 15.26 -19.18 -26.31
CA ALA A 245 15.85 -18.45 -25.19
C ALA A 245 14.98 -17.29 -24.67
N ALA A 246 14.14 -16.68 -25.52
CA ALA A 246 13.37 -15.48 -25.19
C ALA A 246 12.20 -15.75 -24.20
N ALA A 247 11.58 -16.93 -24.27
CA ALA A 247 10.37 -17.29 -23.51
C ALA A 247 10.58 -17.46 -21.98
N LYS A 248 11.72 -17.04 -21.43
CA LYS A 248 12.05 -17.11 -19.99
C LYS A 248 12.57 -15.80 -19.39
N GLN A 249 12.58 -14.69 -20.14
CA GLN A 249 12.99 -13.41 -19.59
C GLN A 249 11.81 -12.70 -18.91
N THR A 250 11.96 -12.44 -17.61
CA THR A 250 11.15 -11.47 -16.87
C THR A 250 11.40 -10.06 -17.41
N ALA A 251 10.43 -9.15 -17.24
CA ALA A 251 10.58 -7.75 -17.66
C ALA A 251 11.88 -7.16 -17.08
N LEU A 252 12.69 -6.54 -17.94
CA LEU A 252 13.96 -5.92 -17.54
C LEU A 252 13.71 -4.43 -17.32
N VAL A 253 13.79 -3.99 -16.06
CA VAL A 253 13.67 -2.58 -15.69
C VAL A 253 15.05 -2.00 -15.46
N GLY A 254 15.34 -0.86 -16.08
CA GLY A 254 16.56 -0.08 -15.85
C GLY A 254 16.21 1.38 -15.61
N SER A 255 16.66 1.95 -14.49
CA SER A 255 16.38 3.35 -14.14
C SER A 255 17.66 4.16 -13.99
N VAL A 256 17.56 5.48 -14.07
CA VAL A 256 18.61 6.44 -13.73
C VAL A 256 18.00 7.63 -13.01
N SER A 257 18.54 7.97 -11.84
CA SER A 257 18.14 9.16 -11.07
C SER A 257 19.33 10.06 -10.82
N VAL A 258 19.17 11.37 -11.02
CA VAL A 258 20.19 12.38 -10.79
C VAL A 258 19.57 13.58 -10.07
N ALA A 259 19.97 13.78 -8.81
CA ALA A 259 19.66 14.98 -8.03
C ALA A 259 20.89 15.90 -7.98
N HIS A 260 20.72 17.19 -8.28
CA HIS A 260 21.77 18.19 -8.16
C HIS A 260 21.50 19.17 -7.03
N VAL A 261 22.28 19.05 -5.94
CA VAL A 261 22.22 19.95 -4.80
C VAL A 261 23.53 20.72 -4.67
N LYS A 262 23.52 22.00 -5.02
CA LYS A 262 24.57 22.98 -4.69
C LYS A 262 23.94 24.12 -3.89
N LYS A 263 24.70 24.67 -2.93
CA LYS A 263 24.21 25.72 -2.01
C LYS A 263 23.63 26.96 -2.68
N ASP A 264 24.04 27.27 -3.90
CA ASP A 264 23.69 28.50 -4.61
C ASP A 264 22.99 28.24 -5.98
N GLN A 265 22.36 27.07 -6.17
CA GLN A 265 21.60 26.75 -7.40
C GLN A 265 20.23 26.15 -7.07
N PRO A 266 19.20 26.36 -7.94
CA PRO A 266 17.88 25.78 -7.78
C PRO A 266 17.94 24.25 -7.69
N HIS A 267 17.10 23.67 -6.83
CA HIS A 267 16.96 22.22 -6.72
C HIS A 267 16.42 21.66 -8.04
N ALA A 268 17.15 20.70 -8.59
CA ALA A 268 16.80 20.01 -9.82
C ALA A 268 17.03 18.51 -9.63
N GLU A 269 15.98 17.74 -9.89
CA GLU A 269 15.98 16.29 -9.78
C GLU A 269 15.38 15.69 -11.04
N THR A 270 15.96 14.60 -11.53
CA THR A 270 15.48 13.93 -12.74
C THR A 270 15.57 12.42 -12.56
N HIS A 271 14.44 11.76 -12.76
CA HIS A 271 14.30 10.31 -12.78
C HIS A 271 13.95 9.87 -14.19
N ALA A 272 14.52 8.77 -14.66
CA ALA A 272 14.05 8.07 -15.85
C ALA A 272 14.04 6.57 -15.58
N ALA A 273 13.00 5.88 -16.03
CA ALA A 273 12.82 4.45 -15.94
C ALA A 273 12.47 3.89 -17.31
N ILE A 274 13.19 2.85 -17.73
CA ILE A 274 12.93 2.09 -18.94
C ILE A 274 12.44 0.71 -18.52
N VAL A 275 11.25 0.33 -18.96
CA VAL A 275 10.67 -1.00 -18.76
C VAL A 275 10.69 -1.74 -20.08
N VAL A 276 11.51 -2.79 -20.17
CA VAL A 276 11.58 -3.69 -21.33
C VAL A 276 10.73 -4.91 -21.03
N HIS A 277 9.56 -4.99 -21.67
CA HIS A 277 8.62 -6.11 -21.44
C HIS A 277 9.11 -7.40 -22.12
N PRO A 278 8.66 -8.59 -21.70
CA PRO A 278 8.98 -9.83 -22.41
C PRO A 278 8.51 -9.78 -23.86
N GLN A 279 9.33 -10.24 -24.81
CA GLN A 279 9.00 -10.21 -26.24
C GLN A 279 7.74 -11.06 -26.53
N SER A 280 6.74 -10.46 -27.17
CA SER A 280 5.49 -11.12 -27.54
C SER A 280 5.24 -10.99 -29.04
N GLU A 281 4.89 -12.09 -29.71
CA GLU A 281 4.59 -12.14 -31.15
C GLU A 281 5.68 -11.50 -32.06
N GLY A 282 6.95 -11.58 -31.65
CA GLY A 282 8.09 -10.98 -32.37
C GLY A 282 8.26 -9.47 -32.15
N LYS A 283 7.37 -8.82 -31.40
CA LYS A 283 7.48 -7.41 -31.00
C LYS A 283 8.14 -7.28 -29.63
N GLN A 284 9.05 -6.31 -29.52
CA GLN A 284 9.67 -5.92 -28.26
C GLN A 284 9.06 -4.58 -27.81
N HIS A 285 8.23 -4.60 -26.77
CA HIS A 285 7.65 -3.40 -26.18
C HIS A 285 8.59 -2.80 -25.14
N VAL A 286 8.82 -1.49 -25.24
CA VAL A 286 9.66 -0.71 -24.33
C VAL A 286 8.91 0.55 -23.93
N GLU A 287 8.67 0.71 -22.63
CA GLU A 287 8.07 1.89 -22.02
C GLU A 287 9.19 2.75 -21.42
N LEU A 288 9.25 4.03 -21.77
CA LEU A 288 10.13 5.02 -21.14
C LEU A 288 9.28 6.02 -20.35
N ARG A 289 9.51 6.10 -19.03
CA ARG A 289 8.97 7.13 -18.14
C ARG A 289 10.09 8.00 -17.63
N ALA A 290 10.14 9.27 -18.03
CA ALA A 290 11.08 10.25 -17.49
C ALA A 290 10.32 11.40 -16.82
N VAL A 291 10.74 11.77 -15.61
CA VAL A 291 10.17 12.87 -14.82
C VAL A 291 11.32 13.75 -14.36
N SER A 292 11.31 15.01 -14.76
CA SER A 292 12.21 16.03 -14.23
C SER A 292 11.43 17.05 -13.43
N VAL A 293 11.91 17.34 -12.22
CA VAL A 293 11.35 18.30 -11.29
C VAL A 293 12.36 19.43 -11.12
N THR A 294 11.98 20.64 -11.50
CA THR A 294 12.81 21.83 -11.34
C THR A 294 12.08 22.92 -10.56
N THR A 295 12.83 23.59 -9.68
CA THR A 295 12.37 24.82 -9.04
C THR A 295 12.49 25.98 -10.03
N SER A 296 11.37 26.65 -10.27
CA SER A 296 11.29 27.92 -11.00
C SER A 296 11.93 29.02 -10.16
N GLY A 297 12.70 29.90 -10.82
CA GLY A 297 13.36 31.05 -10.19
C GLY A 297 12.69 32.38 -10.53
#